data_AF-A0A432ZIX0-F1
#
_entry.id   AF-A0A432ZIX0-F1
#
_cell.length_a   1.000
_cell.length_b   1.000
_cell.length_c   1.000
_cell.angle_alpha   90.00
_cell.angle_beta   90.00
_cell.angle_gamma   90.00
#
_symmetry.space_group_name_H-M   'P 1'
#
loop_
_entity.id
_entity.type
_entity.pdbx_description
1 polymer ?
#
loop_
_entity_poly.entity_id
_entity_poly.type
_entity_poly.pdbx_seq_one_letter_code
_entity_poly.pdbx_strand_id
1 'polypeptide(L)'
;MIDVRKLFVLFMLVLVSPFVAASTWASANSANLYLSGSLDEVQLTHYSRVLYDDRGQLSLADIQKNTEQFVPVLKPAQLHLGYYDGTVWLSNVITNTSDDELLKVLSFDYANLDKVSVYVVNENGKLAREMQSGSHVASDKRTLQNRHPSFPLTIPAKQTVQVYTKIESNGSLTAFHRLYSPAVYDSTFSTELFWISLYCGMLFALGLYNLLLFISLKQKTFLFYSLFVSSFLIGTLSMNGIGPQLFWDHSALNVNRVMAFGFCAAGFTATLFARDFLNLKQNNRFWYRVTYLPLFVSGSGLIGAILLSAQNALLLSDFNGLVAGVVLLSCGIGCLIKRVPGSTLFVIAWTLLLSGATIHALRNLGVLPTHFFTLYGMQIGSALEMILLSFAIAAKFNQLKQDKERAQEGMLTALKTNEEQLENRIAQRTYELEQMAKHDGLTNLFNRNGLNEILSKVMQSCDSAATPVTLFMLDVDEFKPINDNYGHDVGDKVLIVLADRIQSAIRDCDVAARFGGDEFIIVTDSLHDDAEITQFIERLQKHLNQPIQVRRDLSLTVSTSIGYYRATTQLSVNDLLKRADQAMYEVKNRQR
;
A
#
# COMPACT_ATOMS: atom_id res chain seq x y z
N MET A 1 -17.57 -16.05 -10.98
CA MET A 1 -17.94 -14.99 -10.01
C MET A 1 -19.00 -15.55 -9.09
N ILE A 2 -18.62 -15.99 -7.88
CA ILE A 2 -19.57 -16.45 -6.88
C ILE A 2 -20.33 -15.20 -6.39
N ASP A 3 -21.67 -15.27 -6.42
CA ASP A 3 -22.55 -14.16 -6.06
C ASP A 3 -22.41 -13.85 -4.56
N VAL A 4 -21.57 -12.85 -4.25
CA VAL A 4 -21.18 -12.46 -2.88
C VAL A 4 -22.39 -12.07 -2.03
N ARG A 5 -23.50 -11.64 -2.65
CA ARG A 5 -24.78 -11.41 -1.95
C ARG A 5 -25.39 -12.71 -1.43
N LYS A 6 -25.31 -13.81 -2.20
CA LYS A 6 -25.77 -15.13 -1.75
C LYS A 6 -24.88 -15.69 -0.66
N LEU A 7 -23.56 -15.47 -0.73
CA LEU A 7 -22.65 -15.86 0.34
C LEU A 7 -22.92 -15.08 1.63
N PHE A 8 -23.21 -13.77 1.52
CA PHE A 8 -23.56 -12.89 2.65
C PHE A 8 -24.90 -13.25 3.28
N VAL A 9 -25.92 -13.59 2.47
CA VAL A 9 -27.22 -14.06 2.97
C VAL A 9 -27.10 -15.46 3.59
N LEU A 10 -26.33 -16.36 3.00
CA LEU A 10 -26.04 -17.68 3.56
C LEU A 10 -25.28 -17.56 4.90
N PHE A 11 -24.36 -16.59 5.02
CA PHE A 11 -23.58 -16.35 6.24
C PHE A 11 -24.41 -15.62 7.32
N MET A 12 -25.30 -14.70 6.95
CA MET A 12 -26.31 -14.13 7.87
C MET A 12 -27.31 -15.20 8.34
N LEU A 13 -27.69 -16.16 7.48
CA LEU A 13 -28.51 -17.30 7.87
C LEU A 13 -27.78 -18.26 8.82
N VAL A 14 -26.45 -18.37 8.72
CA VAL A 14 -25.61 -19.10 9.70
C VAL A 14 -25.49 -18.33 11.02
N LEU A 15 -25.48 -16.99 11.00
CA LEU A 15 -25.50 -16.13 12.19
C LEU A 15 -26.84 -16.11 12.94
N VAL A 16 -27.95 -16.55 12.31
CA VAL A 16 -29.30 -16.49 12.88
C VAL A 16 -29.97 -17.86 13.04
N SER A 17 -29.33 -18.96 12.61
CA SER A 17 -29.85 -20.31 12.89
C SER A 17 -29.48 -20.75 14.31
N PRO A 18 -30.45 -20.94 15.22
CA PRO A 18 -30.15 -21.50 16.52
C PRO A 18 -29.93 -22.99 16.33
N PHE A 19 -28.68 -23.43 16.31
CA PHE A 19 -28.31 -24.79 16.72
C PHE A 19 -28.54 -24.90 18.24
N VAL A 20 -29.80 -24.80 18.66
CA VAL A 20 -30.25 -25.25 19.97
C VAL A 20 -30.60 -26.73 19.79
N ALA A 21 -29.56 -27.55 19.70
CA ALA A 21 -29.69 -28.89 20.24
C ALA A 21 -29.64 -28.68 21.76
N ALA A 22 -30.82 -28.66 22.38
CA ALA A 22 -30.92 -28.74 23.83
C ALA A 22 -30.23 -30.04 24.24
N SER A 23 -28.96 -29.95 24.67
CA SER A 23 -28.36 -31.03 25.43
C SER A 23 -29.23 -31.17 26.68
N THR A 24 -29.90 -32.31 26.80
CA THR A 24 -30.62 -32.69 27.99
C THR A 24 -29.59 -32.83 29.11
N TRP A 25 -29.41 -31.75 29.89
CA TRP A 25 -28.64 -31.77 31.12
C TRP A 25 -29.37 -32.68 32.10
N ALA A 26 -28.93 -33.93 32.21
CA ALA A 26 -29.49 -34.90 33.14
C ALA A 26 -29.30 -34.36 34.57
N SER A 27 -30.42 -34.17 35.27
CA SER A 27 -30.46 -33.78 36.67
C SER A 27 -30.02 -34.94 37.56
N ALA A 28 -28.72 -35.05 37.84
CA ALA A 28 -28.24 -35.89 38.92
C ALA A 28 -28.38 -35.12 40.24
N ASN A 29 -29.25 -35.61 41.12
CA ASN A 29 -29.66 -34.99 42.38
C ASN A 29 -28.71 -35.32 43.56
N SER A 30 -27.54 -35.91 43.31
CA SER A 30 -26.60 -36.30 44.36
C SER A 30 -25.47 -35.27 44.47
N ALA A 31 -25.47 -34.50 45.56
CA ALA A 31 -24.41 -33.53 45.89
C ALA A 31 -23.02 -34.17 46.15
N ASN A 32 -22.95 -35.50 46.20
CA ASN A 32 -21.74 -36.27 46.47
C ASN A 32 -21.29 -37.01 45.20
N LEU A 33 -19.98 -36.98 44.95
CA LEU A 33 -19.34 -37.72 43.87
C LEU A 33 -18.75 -39.03 44.40
N TYR A 34 -19.12 -40.16 43.81
CA TYR A 34 -18.56 -41.47 44.14
C TYR A 34 -17.61 -41.93 43.03
N LEU A 35 -16.37 -42.29 43.38
CA LEU A 35 -15.33 -42.68 42.44
C LEU A 35 -14.88 -44.12 42.69
N SER A 36 -14.97 -44.99 41.67
CA SER A 36 -14.51 -46.38 41.73
C SER A 36 -13.14 -46.63 41.06
N GLY A 37 -12.40 -45.56 40.76
CA GLY A 37 -11.01 -45.61 40.26
C GLY A 37 -10.81 -45.32 38.77
N SER A 38 -11.68 -45.84 37.88
CA SER A 38 -11.51 -45.76 36.42
C SER A 38 -12.00 -44.46 35.75
N LEU A 39 -12.58 -43.52 36.50
CA LEU A 39 -13.05 -42.25 35.93
C LEU A 39 -11.86 -41.34 35.62
N ASP A 40 -11.61 -41.18 34.33
CA ASP A 40 -10.51 -40.41 33.75
C ASP A 40 -10.72 -38.90 33.80
N GLU A 41 -11.96 -38.46 33.59
CA GLU A 41 -12.38 -37.06 33.69
C GLU A 41 -13.81 -36.98 34.25
N VAL A 42 -14.03 -36.07 35.19
CA VAL A 42 -15.37 -35.77 35.73
C VAL A 42 -15.56 -34.26 35.81
N GLN A 43 -16.62 -33.74 35.18
CA GLN A 43 -17.04 -32.36 35.38
C GLN A 43 -17.76 -32.22 36.73
N LEU A 44 -17.21 -31.36 37.60
CA LEU A 44 -17.68 -31.23 38.98
C LEU A 44 -18.84 -30.26 39.14
N THR A 45 -19.25 -29.53 38.09
CA THR A 45 -20.32 -28.54 38.12
C THR A 45 -21.60 -29.04 38.80
N HIS A 46 -22.07 -30.25 38.49
CA HIS A 46 -23.29 -30.81 39.08
C HIS A 46 -23.09 -31.49 40.44
N TYR A 47 -21.83 -31.70 40.84
CA TYR A 47 -21.41 -32.23 42.14
C TYR A 47 -20.89 -31.12 43.06
N SER A 48 -21.18 -29.86 42.72
CA SER A 48 -20.74 -28.68 43.45
C SER A 48 -21.88 -28.04 44.19
N ARG A 49 -21.59 -27.54 45.38
CA ARG A 49 -22.41 -26.56 46.06
C ARG A 49 -21.65 -25.25 46.11
N VAL A 50 -22.36 -24.13 45.96
CA VAL A 50 -21.78 -22.79 45.91
C VAL A 50 -22.32 -21.94 47.05
N LEU A 51 -21.45 -21.11 47.59
CA LEU A 51 -21.75 -20.05 48.54
C LEU A 51 -21.12 -18.75 48.03
N TYR A 52 -21.92 -17.69 47.94
CA TYR A 52 -21.48 -16.36 47.55
C TYR A 52 -21.19 -15.55 48.81
N ASP A 53 -19.94 -15.15 49.00
CA ASP A 53 -19.51 -14.28 50.10
C ASP A 53 -19.31 -12.87 49.57
N ASP A 54 -20.38 -12.08 49.57
CA ASP A 54 -20.39 -10.71 49.05
C ASP A 54 -19.38 -9.79 49.75
N ARG A 55 -19.00 -10.11 51.00
CA ARG A 55 -18.06 -9.31 51.81
C ARG A 55 -16.62 -9.82 51.73
N GLY A 56 -16.41 -11.05 51.26
CA GLY A 56 -15.10 -11.70 51.18
C GLY A 56 -14.43 -11.96 52.53
N GLN A 57 -15.20 -12.05 53.60
CA GLN A 57 -14.71 -12.13 54.99
C GLN A 57 -14.77 -13.53 55.59
N LEU A 58 -15.46 -14.48 54.93
CA LEU A 58 -15.62 -15.82 55.47
C LEU A 58 -14.29 -16.60 55.44
N SER A 59 -13.93 -17.18 56.58
CA SER A 59 -12.83 -18.13 56.70
C SER A 59 -13.33 -19.56 56.54
N LEU A 60 -12.41 -20.51 56.34
CA LEU A 60 -12.73 -21.94 56.37
C LEU A 60 -13.44 -22.34 57.66
N ALA A 61 -13.02 -21.80 58.80
CA ALA A 61 -13.60 -22.12 60.11
C ALA A 61 -15.06 -21.65 60.23
N ASP A 62 -15.41 -20.52 59.60
CA ASP A 62 -16.78 -20.01 59.57
C ASP A 62 -17.66 -20.88 58.66
N ILE A 63 -17.10 -21.33 57.54
CA ILE A 63 -17.77 -22.22 56.58
C ILE A 63 -18.03 -23.60 57.15
N GLN A 64 -17.06 -24.19 57.85
CA GLN A 64 -17.24 -25.49 58.50
C GLN A 64 -18.32 -25.46 59.59
N LYS A 65 -18.60 -24.29 60.19
CA LYS A 65 -19.70 -24.10 61.15
C LYS A 65 -21.06 -23.91 60.48
N ASN A 66 -21.10 -23.35 59.28
CA ASN A 66 -22.33 -22.95 58.57
C ASN A 66 -22.44 -23.61 57.19
N THR A 67 -22.24 -24.92 57.12
CA THR A 67 -22.26 -25.67 55.85
C THR A 67 -23.64 -25.67 55.15
N GLU A 68 -24.71 -25.36 55.88
CA GLU A 68 -26.07 -25.28 55.35
C GLU A 68 -26.28 -24.12 54.35
N GLN A 69 -25.43 -23.09 54.38
CA GLN A 69 -25.54 -21.94 53.47
C GLN A 69 -25.20 -22.29 52.00
N PHE A 70 -24.59 -23.45 51.76
CA PHE A 70 -24.21 -23.90 50.42
C PHE A 70 -25.42 -24.39 49.62
N VAL A 71 -25.66 -23.74 48.49
CA VAL A 71 -26.75 -24.09 47.55
C VAL A 71 -26.20 -25.01 46.45
N PRO A 72 -26.88 -26.10 46.08
CA PRO A 72 -26.45 -26.95 44.96
C PRO A 72 -26.39 -26.15 43.64
N VAL A 73 -25.37 -26.42 42.84
CA VAL A 73 -25.22 -25.85 41.50
C VAL A 73 -26.08 -26.65 40.52
N LEU A 74 -27.19 -26.06 40.09
CA LEU A 74 -28.16 -26.67 39.18
C LEU A 74 -27.88 -26.31 37.72
N LYS A 75 -27.32 -25.13 37.48
CA LYS A 75 -27.05 -24.60 36.13
C LYS A 75 -25.60 -24.11 36.03
N PRO A 76 -24.90 -24.35 34.90
CA PRO A 76 -23.56 -23.80 34.68
C PRO A 76 -23.47 -22.29 34.87
N ALA A 77 -24.52 -21.53 34.56
CA ALA A 77 -24.57 -20.08 34.75
C ALA A 77 -24.32 -19.63 36.21
N GLN A 78 -24.58 -20.47 37.22
CA GLN A 78 -24.30 -20.14 38.62
C GLN A 78 -22.79 -20.11 38.94
N LEU A 79 -21.96 -20.71 38.10
CA LEU A 79 -20.50 -20.68 38.20
C LEU A 79 -19.86 -19.65 37.27
N HIS A 80 -20.65 -18.94 36.47
CA HIS A 80 -20.16 -17.88 35.58
C HIS A 80 -20.78 -16.55 35.99
N LEU A 81 -20.10 -15.85 36.91
CA LEU A 81 -20.62 -14.64 37.54
C LEU A 81 -20.23 -13.37 36.79
N GLY A 82 -19.38 -13.48 35.76
CA GLY A 82 -18.79 -12.31 35.12
C GLY A 82 -17.96 -11.55 36.15
N TYR A 83 -18.22 -10.25 36.31
CA TYR A 83 -17.52 -9.41 37.28
C TYR A 83 -18.27 -9.43 38.62
N TYR A 84 -17.70 -10.09 39.62
CA TYR A 84 -18.27 -10.25 40.95
C TYR A 84 -17.26 -9.78 42.01
N ASP A 85 -17.64 -8.79 42.83
CA ASP A 85 -16.75 -8.10 43.77
C ASP A 85 -16.49 -8.90 45.07
N GLY A 86 -17.22 -9.99 45.29
CA GLY A 86 -17.08 -10.85 46.46
C GLY A 86 -16.17 -12.06 46.24
N THR A 87 -16.18 -12.97 47.19
CA THR A 87 -15.51 -14.27 47.11
C THR A 87 -16.53 -15.37 46.81
N VAL A 88 -16.14 -16.37 46.02
CA VAL A 88 -16.97 -17.55 45.77
C VAL A 88 -16.37 -18.75 46.49
N TRP A 89 -17.20 -19.44 47.26
CA TRP A 89 -16.85 -20.69 47.89
C TRP A 89 -17.54 -21.85 47.21
N LEU A 90 -16.77 -22.87 46.85
CA LEU A 90 -17.28 -24.14 46.36
C LEU A 90 -17.05 -25.23 47.39
N SER A 91 -17.98 -26.18 47.43
CA SER A 91 -17.95 -27.35 48.29
C SER A 91 -18.24 -28.58 47.44
N ASN A 92 -17.29 -29.52 47.42
CA ASN A 92 -17.38 -30.78 46.72
C ASN A 92 -17.12 -31.93 47.70
N VAL A 93 -18.06 -32.87 47.79
CA VAL A 93 -17.91 -34.09 48.60
C VAL A 93 -17.52 -35.22 47.68
N ILE A 94 -16.35 -35.82 47.89
CA ILE A 94 -15.82 -36.86 47.00
C ILE A 94 -15.52 -38.11 47.84
N THR A 95 -16.22 -39.21 47.53
CA THR A 95 -16.05 -40.51 48.16
C THR A 95 -15.30 -41.45 47.22
N ASN A 96 -14.16 -41.96 47.67
CA ASN A 96 -13.46 -43.05 47.01
C ASN A 96 -14.08 -44.38 47.44
N THR A 97 -14.64 -45.13 46.49
CA THR A 97 -15.24 -46.45 46.73
C THR A 97 -14.30 -47.61 46.38
N SER A 98 -13.09 -47.34 45.85
CA SER A 98 -12.10 -48.38 45.55
C SER A 98 -11.28 -48.78 46.77
N ASP A 99 -10.66 -49.96 46.68
CA ASP A 99 -9.69 -50.47 47.65
C ASP A 99 -8.33 -49.76 47.58
N ASP A 100 -8.06 -49.07 46.47
CA ASP A 100 -6.83 -48.31 46.26
C ASP A 100 -7.01 -46.81 46.53
N GLU A 101 -5.91 -46.14 46.89
CA GLU A 101 -5.83 -44.68 46.95
C GLU A 101 -5.96 -44.08 45.55
N LEU A 102 -6.78 -43.04 45.41
CA LEU A 102 -6.96 -42.34 44.14
C LEU A 102 -6.17 -41.03 44.12
N LEU A 103 -5.28 -40.94 43.13
CA LEU A 103 -4.61 -39.70 42.75
C LEU A 103 -5.41 -39.02 41.64
N LYS A 104 -5.80 -37.77 41.88
CA LYS A 104 -6.58 -36.95 40.95
C LYS A 104 -5.99 -35.54 40.86
N VAL A 105 -6.37 -34.81 39.81
CA VAL A 105 -6.03 -33.39 39.66
C VAL A 105 -7.32 -32.59 39.53
N LEU A 106 -7.58 -31.72 40.51
CA LEU A 106 -8.63 -30.72 40.43
C LEU A 106 -8.11 -29.52 39.64
N SER A 107 -8.71 -29.22 38.51
CA SER A 107 -8.31 -28.12 37.63
C SER A 107 -9.48 -27.19 37.35
N PHE A 108 -9.20 -25.89 37.35
CA PHE A 108 -10.14 -24.85 36.93
C PHE A 108 -9.86 -24.43 35.48
N ASP A 109 -10.90 -24.32 34.67
CA ASP A 109 -10.77 -24.09 33.22
C ASP A 109 -10.34 -22.65 32.86
N TYR A 110 -10.47 -21.73 33.81
CA TYR A 110 -10.23 -20.30 33.60
C TYR A 110 -8.87 -19.87 34.18
N ALA A 111 -7.93 -19.54 33.30
CA ALA A 111 -6.55 -19.20 33.65
C ALA A 111 -6.40 -17.91 34.47
N ASN A 112 -7.35 -16.98 34.35
CA ASN A 112 -7.21 -15.62 34.92
C ASN A 112 -7.92 -15.46 36.28
N LEU A 113 -8.20 -16.54 37.00
CA LEU A 113 -8.60 -16.45 38.41
C LEU A 113 -7.43 -15.91 39.23
N ASP A 114 -7.61 -14.79 39.93
CA ASP A 114 -6.52 -14.12 40.67
C ASP A 114 -5.91 -15.03 41.73
N LYS A 115 -6.76 -15.62 42.58
CA LYS A 115 -6.34 -16.59 43.60
C LYS A 115 -7.42 -17.64 43.84
N VAL A 116 -6.98 -18.89 43.86
CA VAL A 116 -7.78 -20.07 44.19
C VAL A 116 -7.09 -20.79 45.33
N SER A 117 -7.78 -20.91 46.46
CA SER A 117 -7.31 -21.64 47.63
C SER A 117 -8.17 -22.88 47.84
N VAL A 118 -7.53 -24.05 47.88
CA VAL A 118 -8.19 -25.35 48.06
C VAL A 118 -7.84 -25.91 49.42
N TYR A 119 -8.88 -26.23 50.19
CA TYR A 119 -8.82 -26.82 51.51
C TYR A 119 -9.40 -28.24 51.45
N VAL A 120 -8.54 -29.24 51.69
CA VAL A 120 -8.95 -30.64 51.76
C VAL A 120 -9.16 -31.01 53.21
N VAL A 121 -10.38 -31.43 53.54
CA VAL A 121 -10.81 -31.81 54.88
C VAL A 121 -11.13 -33.31 54.88
N ASN A 122 -10.51 -34.05 55.81
CA ASN A 122 -10.73 -35.50 55.94
C ASN A 122 -12.10 -35.80 56.59
N GLU A 123 -12.51 -37.07 56.61
CA GLU A 123 -13.78 -37.52 57.25
C GLU A 123 -13.97 -37.02 58.69
N ASN A 124 -12.87 -36.85 59.43
CA ASN A 124 -12.89 -36.36 60.81
C ASN A 124 -13.10 -34.84 60.94
N GLY A 125 -13.37 -34.12 59.84
CA GLY A 125 -13.59 -32.67 59.82
C GLY A 125 -12.32 -31.83 60.00
N LYS A 126 -11.13 -32.45 60.07
CA LYS A 126 -9.84 -31.76 60.20
C LYS A 126 -9.25 -31.41 58.83
N LEU A 127 -8.68 -30.21 58.73
CA LEU A 127 -7.92 -29.78 57.56
C LEU A 127 -6.69 -30.69 57.39
N ALA A 128 -6.62 -31.36 56.24
CA ALA A 128 -5.52 -32.24 55.88
C ALA A 128 -4.49 -31.54 55.00
N ARG A 129 -4.96 -30.68 54.08
CA ARG A 129 -4.08 -29.95 53.17
C ARG A 129 -4.70 -28.62 52.76
N GLU A 130 -3.86 -27.58 52.71
CA GLU A 130 -4.17 -26.30 52.10
C GLU A 130 -3.25 -26.10 50.89
N MET A 131 -3.82 -25.62 49.80
CA MET A 131 -3.14 -25.39 48.54
C MET A 131 -3.60 -24.08 47.93
N GLN A 132 -2.72 -23.42 47.16
CA GLN A 132 -3.08 -22.21 46.44
C GLN A 132 -2.49 -22.18 45.03
N SER A 133 -3.21 -21.53 44.13
CA SER A 133 -2.77 -21.22 42.76
C SER A 133 -3.56 -20.01 42.24
N GLY A 134 -3.25 -19.51 41.05
CA GLY A 134 -3.93 -18.36 40.45
C GLY A 134 -2.97 -17.38 39.78
N SER A 135 -3.53 -16.47 38.97
CA SER A 135 -2.78 -15.52 38.15
C SER A 135 -2.01 -14.48 39.00
N HIS A 136 -2.50 -14.17 40.21
CA HIS A 136 -1.86 -13.24 41.16
C HIS A 136 -1.01 -13.95 42.22
N VAL A 137 -1.00 -15.29 42.22
CA VAL A 137 -0.08 -16.08 43.06
C VAL A 137 1.25 -16.20 42.31
N ALA A 138 2.36 -15.87 42.98
CA ALA A 138 3.70 -16.04 42.43
C ALA A 138 3.95 -17.52 42.06
N SER A 139 4.60 -17.79 40.93
CA SER A 139 4.77 -19.15 40.38
C SER A 139 5.40 -20.15 41.34
N ASP A 140 6.38 -19.69 42.14
CA ASP A 140 7.07 -20.46 43.17
C ASP A 140 6.15 -20.88 44.33
N LYS A 141 5.07 -20.12 44.55
CA LYS A 141 4.04 -20.38 45.57
C LYS A 141 2.82 -21.12 45.03
N ARG A 142 2.73 -21.34 43.71
CA ARG A 142 1.65 -22.12 43.11
C ARG A 142 1.87 -23.60 43.39
N THR A 143 0.79 -24.31 43.66
CA THR A 143 0.84 -25.75 43.98
C THR A 143 1.32 -26.58 42.80
N LEU A 144 0.79 -26.30 41.60
CA LEU A 144 1.32 -26.80 40.34
C LEU A 144 1.70 -25.59 39.50
N GLN A 145 2.89 -25.63 38.89
CA GLN A 145 3.37 -24.59 37.98
C GLN A 145 2.68 -24.73 36.61
N ASN A 146 1.40 -24.39 36.59
CA ASN A 146 0.55 -24.50 35.43
C ASN A 146 -0.16 -23.16 35.15
N ARG A 147 -0.60 -22.94 33.90
CA ARG A 147 -1.36 -21.76 33.48
C ARG A 147 -2.74 -21.70 34.11
N HIS A 148 -3.33 -22.88 34.32
CA HIS A 148 -4.62 -23.05 34.97
C HIS A 148 -4.41 -23.33 36.46
N PRO A 149 -5.29 -22.82 37.34
CA PRO A 149 -5.26 -23.20 38.76
C PRO A 149 -5.56 -24.70 38.91
N SER A 150 -4.52 -25.49 39.18
CA SER A 150 -4.60 -26.95 39.28
C SER A 150 -3.99 -27.46 40.57
N PHE A 151 -4.62 -28.50 41.14
CA PHE A 151 -4.35 -28.98 42.48
C PHE A 151 -4.35 -30.52 42.52
N PRO A 152 -3.25 -31.16 42.97
CA PRO A 152 -3.22 -32.60 43.16
C PRO A 152 -4.05 -32.97 44.39
N LEU A 153 -4.98 -33.89 44.21
CA LEU A 153 -5.84 -34.44 45.24
C LEU A 153 -5.54 -35.91 45.44
N THR A 154 -5.35 -36.27 46.71
CA THR A 154 -5.20 -37.65 47.15
C THR A 154 -6.45 -38.03 47.93
N ILE A 155 -7.14 -39.07 47.49
CA ILE A 155 -8.37 -39.55 48.11
C ILE A 155 -8.11 -40.96 48.63
N PRO A 156 -7.96 -41.15 49.95
CA PRO A 156 -7.63 -42.45 50.52
C PRO A 156 -8.69 -43.51 50.19
N ALA A 157 -8.27 -44.78 50.15
CA ALA A 157 -9.16 -45.91 49.89
C ALA A 157 -10.36 -45.92 50.85
N LYS A 158 -11.56 -46.15 50.31
CA LYS A 158 -12.82 -46.23 51.08
C LYS A 158 -13.14 -45.03 51.99
N GLN A 159 -12.57 -43.86 51.69
CA GLN A 159 -12.79 -42.64 52.47
C GLN A 159 -13.47 -41.54 51.64
N THR A 160 -14.15 -40.66 52.37
CA THR A 160 -14.74 -39.42 51.86
C THR A 160 -13.88 -38.23 52.23
N VAL A 161 -13.58 -37.39 51.24
CA VAL A 161 -12.92 -36.10 51.46
C VAL A 161 -13.88 -34.97 51.09
N GLN A 162 -13.84 -33.93 51.91
CA GLN A 162 -14.56 -32.70 51.67
C GLN A 162 -13.58 -31.66 51.13
N VAL A 163 -13.82 -31.16 49.92
CA VAL A 163 -12.97 -30.15 49.29
C VAL A 163 -13.71 -28.83 49.30
N TYR A 164 -13.16 -27.84 50.02
CA TYR A 164 -13.62 -26.46 49.96
C TYR A 164 -12.68 -25.65 49.08
N THR A 165 -13.23 -24.88 48.15
CA THR A 165 -12.44 -24.01 47.27
C THR A 165 -12.88 -22.57 47.46
N LYS A 166 -11.96 -21.69 47.88
CA LYS A 166 -12.13 -20.24 47.90
C LYS A 166 -11.60 -19.65 46.60
N ILE A 167 -12.42 -18.88 45.89
CA ILE A 167 -12.07 -18.24 44.62
C ILE A 167 -12.19 -16.73 44.78
N GLU A 168 -11.09 -16.04 44.48
CA GLU A 168 -10.95 -14.58 44.53
C GLU A 168 -10.53 -14.11 43.11
N SER A 169 -11.23 -13.12 42.55
CA SER A 169 -10.93 -12.57 41.23
C SER A 169 -11.39 -11.12 41.14
N ASN A 170 -10.50 -10.19 40.75
CA ASN A 170 -10.86 -8.83 40.35
C ASN A 170 -11.18 -8.71 38.85
N GLY A 171 -11.14 -9.84 38.12
CA GLY A 171 -11.52 -9.94 36.72
C GLY A 171 -12.86 -10.64 36.56
N SER A 172 -13.08 -11.28 35.40
CA SER A 172 -14.20 -12.20 35.26
C SER A 172 -14.00 -13.42 36.17
N LEU A 173 -15.08 -13.95 36.72
CA LEU A 173 -15.11 -15.11 37.57
C LEU A 173 -15.93 -16.22 36.90
N THR A 174 -15.19 -17.21 36.40
CA THR A 174 -15.75 -18.46 35.87
C THR A 174 -15.14 -19.63 36.64
N ALA A 175 -15.94 -20.25 37.48
CA ALA A 175 -15.52 -21.31 38.41
C ALA A 175 -15.79 -22.73 37.87
N PHE A 176 -15.77 -22.91 36.55
CA PHE A 176 -15.84 -24.25 35.95
C PHE A 176 -14.59 -25.04 36.31
N HIS A 177 -14.81 -26.26 36.80
CA HIS A 177 -13.75 -27.11 37.31
C HIS A 177 -14.06 -28.59 37.06
N ARG A 178 -12.98 -29.35 36.93
CA ARG A 178 -12.98 -30.76 36.57
C ARG A 178 -11.99 -31.52 37.43
N LEU A 179 -12.25 -32.80 37.58
CA LEU A 179 -11.37 -33.75 38.22
C LEU A 179 -10.80 -34.70 37.17
N TYR A 180 -9.48 -34.77 37.07
CA TYR A 180 -8.76 -35.59 36.09
C TYR A 180 -7.97 -36.71 36.75
N SER A 181 -7.78 -37.83 36.05
CA SER A 181 -6.64 -38.71 36.31
C SER A 181 -5.34 -38.02 35.88
N PRO A 182 -4.19 -38.25 36.55
CA PRO A 182 -2.93 -37.58 36.20
C PRO A 182 -2.52 -37.74 34.73
N ALA A 183 -2.69 -38.94 34.15
CA ALA A 183 -2.36 -39.19 32.75
C ALA A 183 -3.26 -38.40 31.76
N VAL A 184 -4.55 -38.27 32.07
CA VAL A 184 -5.49 -37.49 31.25
C VAL A 184 -5.29 -36.00 31.42
N TYR A 185 -4.95 -35.56 32.64
CA TYR A 185 -4.55 -34.17 32.90
C TYR A 185 -3.37 -33.75 32.02
N ASP A 186 -2.27 -34.52 32.05
CA ASP A 186 -1.06 -34.20 31.31
C ASP A 186 -1.28 -34.19 29.78
N SER A 187 -2.04 -35.16 29.26
CA SER A 187 -2.34 -35.25 27.82
C SER A 187 -3.32 -34.15 27.34
N THR A 188 -4.36 -33.84 28.13
CA THR A 188 -5.27 -32.73 27.86
C THR A 188 -4.54 -31.40 27.87
N PHE A 189 -3.76 -31.15 28.93
CA PHE A 189 -2.98 -29.93 29.07
C PHE A 189 -1.97 -29.76 27.93
N SER A 190 -1.24 -30.81 27.56
CA SER A 190 -0.27 -30.78 26.46
C SER A 190 -0.94 -30.49 25.12
N THR A 191 -2.14 -31.05 24.88
CA THR A 191 -2.92 -30.81 23.66
C THR A 191 -3.40 -29.35 23.59
N GLU A 192 -3.92 -28.80 24.69
CA GLU A 192 -4.32 -27.40 24.74
C GLU A 192 -3.13 -26.45 24.52
N LEU A 193 -2.00 -26.72 25.18
CA LEU A 193 -0.79 -25.93 25.07
C LEU A 193 -0.22 -25.97 23.65
N PHE A 194 -0.28 -27.12 22.98
CA PHE A 194 0.12 -27.25 21.57
C PHE A 194 -0.66 -26.30 20.66
N TRP A 195 -2.01 -26.34 20.72
CA TRP A 195 -2.85 -25.53 19.83
C TRP A 195 -2.67 -24.03 20.06
N ILE A 196 -2.60 -23.60 21.32
CA ILE A 196 -2.43 -22.18 21.63
C ILE A 196 -1.02 -21.68 21.32
N SER A 197 0.01 -22.53 21.47
CA SER A 197 1.39 -22.18 21.13
C SER A 197 1.59 -22.10 19.62
N LEU A 198 0.99 -23.02 18.85
CA LEU A 198 0.96 -22.97 17.39
C LEU A 198 0.34 -21.65 16.91
N TYR A 199 -0.81 -21.30 17.48
CA TYR A 199 -1.50 -20.04 17.19
C TYR A 199 -0.62 -18.81 17.51
N CYS A 200 -0.05 -18.74 18.71
CA CYS A 200 0.81 -17.62 19.12
C CYS A 200 2.07 -17.51 18.24
N GLY A 201 2.69 -18.65 17.89
CA GLY A 201 3.85 -18.70 16.99
C GLY A 201 3.52 -18.20 15.58
N MET A 202 2.35 -18.55 15.05
CA MET A 202 1.86 -18.03 13.77
C MET A 202 1.66 -16.51 13.81
N LEU A 203 1.06 -15.97 14.88
CA LEU A 203 0.89 -14.52 15.03
C LEU A 203 2.25 -13.80 15.12
N PHE A 204 3.18 -14.35 15.89
CA PHE A 204 4.53 -13.81 16.00
C PHE A 204 5.23 -13.76 14.64
N ALA A 205 5.17 -14.86 13.87
CA ALA A 205 5.73 -14.92 12.53
C ALA A 205 5.08 -13.92 11.56
N LEU A 206 3.74 -13.79 11.58
CA LEU A 206 3.02 -12.82 10.74
C LEU A 206 3.37 -11.37 11.11
N GLY A 207 3.44 -11.06 12.40
CA GLY A 207 3.83 -9.74 12.90
C GLY A 207 5.25 -9.37 12.48
N LEU A 208 6.20 -10.29 12.64
CA LEU A 208 7.61 -10.10 12.27
C LEU A 208 7.78 -9.98 10.74
N TYR A 209 7.12 -10.85 9.97
CA TYR A 209 7.14 -10.79 8.50
C TYR A 209 6.67 -9.41 8.00
N ASN A 210 5.55 -8.92 8.52
CA ASN A 210 5.02 -7.61 8.13
C ASN A 210 5.91 -6.45 8.62
N LEU A 211 6.61 -6.60 9.75
CA LEU A 211 7.61 -5.64 10.19
C LEU A 211 8.80 -5.56 9.23
N LEU A 212 9.30 -6.71 8.76
CA LEU A 212 10.37 -6.75 7.77
C LEU A 212 9.92 -6.13 6.44
N LEU A 213 8.69 -6.39 6.01
CA LEU A 213 8.10 -5.72 4.84
C LEU A 213 7.99 -4.20 5.06
N PHE A 214 7.64 -3.74 6.26
CA PHE A 214 7.67 -2.31 6.56
C PHE A 214 9.08 -1.73 6.44
N ILE A 215 10.09 -2.40 6.99
CA ILE A 215 11.49 -1.93 6.93
C ILE A 215 11.95 -1.80 5.48
N SER A 216 11.61 -2.78 4.64
CA SER A 216 11.95 -2.83 3.22
C SER A 216 11.16 -1.82 2.37
N LEU A 217 9.84 -1.77 2.54
CA LEU A 217 8.93 -1.02 1.67
C LEU A 217 8.59 0.39 2.17
N LYS A 218 8.89 0.69 3.44
CA LYS A 218 8.61 1.97 4.13
C LYS A 218 7.14 2.42 4.08
N GLN A 219 6.20 1.50 3.83
CA GLN A 219 4.77 1.81 3.81
C GLN A 219 4.12 1.60 5.17
N LYS A 220 3.46 2.64 5.68
CA LYS A 220 2.85 2.66 7.03
C LYS A 220 1.81 1.56 7.26
N THR A 221 1.11 1.11 6.21
CA THR A 221 0.13 0.01 6.29
C THR A 221 0.71 -1.25 6.93
N PHE A 222 1.93 -1.64 6.56
CA PHE A 222 2.61 -2.81 7.11
C PHE A 222 2.99 -2.63 8.58
N LEU A 223 3.40 -1.41 8.97
CA LEU A 223 3.70 -1.09 10.37
C LEU A 223 2.43 -1.18 11.23
N PHE A 224 1.33 -0.56 10.80
CA PHE A 224 0.07 -0.61 11.56
C PHE A 224 -0.45 -2.04 11.68
N TYR A 225 -0.32 -2.83 10.62
CA TYR A 225 -0.69 -4.24 10.66
C TYR A 225 0.20 -5.05 11.62
N SER A 226 1.52 -4.88 11.57
CA SER A 226 2.45 -5.53 12.49
C SER A 226 2.14 -5.18 13.95
N LEU A 227 1.94 -3.89 14.24
CA LEU A 227 1.56 -3.42 15.58
C LEU A 227 0.21 -3.99 16.03
N PHE A 228 -0.76 -4.13 15.13
CA PHE A 228 -2.04 -4.78 15.43
C PHE A 228 -1.85 -6.24 15.84
N VAL A 229 -1.15 -7.03 15.02
CA VAL A 229 -0.90 -8.45 15.31
C VAL A 229 -0.11 -8.61 16.61
N SER A 230 0.93 -7.82 16.83
CA SER A 230 1.72 -7.86 18.07
C SER A 230 0.91 -7.46 19.30
N SER A 231 0.06 -6.43 19.21
CA SER A 231 -0.80 -6.00 20.31
C SER A 231 -1.86 -7.06 20.64
N PHE A 232 -2.47 -7.66 19.62
CA PHE A 232 -3.42 -8.76 19.77
C PHE A 232 -2.76 -10.00 20.38
N LEU A 233 -1.52 -10.30 20.00
CA LEU A 233 -0.73 -11.38 20.58
C LEU A 233 -0.48 -11.15 22.08
N ILE A 234 -0.13 -9.93 22.51
CA ILE A 234 0.03 -9.59 23.94
C ILE A 234 -1.28 -9.82 24.71
N GLY A 235 -2.40 -9.35 24.17
CA GLY A 235 -3.73 -9.58 24.76
C GLY A 235 -4.05 -11.08 24.88
N THR A 236 -3.75 -11.85 23.83
CA THR A 236 -4.05 -13.29 23.78
C THR A 236 -3.15 -14.12 24.69
N LEU A 237 -1.85 -13.79 24.77
CA LEU A 237 -0.92 -14.41 25.71
C LEU A 237 -1.38 -14.22 27.16
N SER A 238 -1.86 -13.02 27.48
CA SER A 238 -2.42 -12.71 28.80
C SER A 238 -3.71 -13.49 29.05
N MET A 239 -4.65 -13.45 28.10
CA MET A 239 -5.96 -14.10 28.23
C MET A 239 -5.87 -15.62 28.46
N ASN A 240 -4.86 -16.29 27.90
CA ASN A 240 -4.69 -17.74 27.99
C ASN A 240 -3.72 -18.18 29.11
N GLY A 241 -3.22 -17.26 29.93
CA GLY A 241 -2.29 -17.54 31.04
C GLY A 241 -0.85 -17.85 30.65
N ILE A 242 -0.53 -17.85 29.34
CA ILE A 242 0.81 -18.18 28.81
C ILE A 242 1.80 -17.06 29.10
N GLY A 243 1.35 -15.82 28.96
CA GLY A 243 2.15 -14.62 29.19
C GLY A 243 2.81 -14.60 30.57
N PRO A 244 2.02 -14.70 31.66
CA PRO A 244 2.55 -14.81 33.01
C PRO A 244 3.42 -16.05 33.23
N GLN A 245 3.10 -17.17 32.58
CA GLN A 245 3.87 -18.42 32.73
C GLN A 245 5.27 -18.34 32.10
N LEU A 246 5.43 -17.62 30.98
CA LEU A 246 6.69 -17.63 30.20
C LEU A 246 7.49 -16.32 30.25
N PHE A 247 6.84 -15.16 30.39
CA PHE A 247 7.47 -13.87 30.10
C PHE A 247 7.44 -12.87 31.25
N TRP A 248 6.34 -12.78 32.01
CA TRP A 248 6.15 -11.74 33.03
C TRP A 248 5.63 -12.28 34.36
N ASP A 249 6.28 -13.34 34.84
CA ASP A 249 5.98 -14.08 36.08
C ASP A 249 6.10 -13.27 37.40
N HIS A 250 6.21 -11.95 37.32
CA HIS A 250 6.34 -11.08 38.47
C HIS A 250 4.98 -10.47 38.81
N SER A 251 4.52 -10.73 40.05
CA SER A 251 3.34 -10.15 40.72
C SER A 251 3.24 -8.61 40.66
N ALA A 252 4.25 -7.92 40.13
CA ALA A 252 4.25 -6.49 39.85
C ALA A 252 3.37 -6.09 38.65
N LEU A 253 3.22 -6.96 37.63
CA LEU A 253 2.38 -6.69 36.46
C LEU A 253 1.05 -7.44 36.60
N ASN A 254 0.00 -6.69 36.92
CA ASN A 254 -1.35 -7.23 36.97
C ASN A 254 -1.76 -7.77 35.59
N VAL A 255 -1.97 -9.07 35.48
CA VAL A 255 -2.25 -9.80 34.22
C VAL A 255 -3.45 -9.21 33.49
N ASN A 256 -4.49 -8.85 34.23
CA ASN A 256 -5.71 -8.26 33.69
C ASN A 256 -5.45 -6.88 33.06
N ARG A 257 -4.49 -6.09 33.58
CA ARG A 257 -4.08 -4.82 32.95
C ARG A 257 -3.32 -5.04 31.65
N VAL A 258 -2.40 -6.02 31.61
CA VAL A 258 -1.65 -6.35 30.38
C VAL A 258 -2.61 -6.85 29.30
N MET A 259 -3.59 -7.66 29.68
CA MET A 259 -4.67 -8.11 28.80
C MET A 259 -5.46 -6.92 28.24
N ALA A 260 -5.95 -6.03 29.11
CA ALA A 260 -6.69 -4.84 28.71
C ALA A 260 -5.87 -3.94 27.77
N PHE A 261 -4.61 -3.70 28.10
CA PHE A 261 -3.69 -2.91 27.28
C PHE A 261 -3.50 -3.52 25.90
N GLY A 262 -3.24 -4.83 25.81
CA GLY A 262 -3.03 -5.54 24.54
C GLY A 262 -4.23 -5.41 23.59
N PHE A 263 -5.45 -5.66 24.09
CA PHE A 263 -6.66 -5.55 23.26
C PHE A 263 -7.05 -4.10 22.92
N CYS A 264 -6.80 -3.13 23.82
CA CYS A 264 -6.97 -1.71 23.51
C CYS A 264 -5.95 -1.23 22.46
N ALA A 265 -4.69 -1.66 22.57
CA ALA A 265 -3.65 -1.37 21.58
C ALA A 265 -3.98 -2.00 20.22
N ALA A 266 -4.52 -3.22 20.22
CA ALA A 266 -5.00 -3.89 19.02
C ALA A 266 -6.15 -3.10 18.37
N GLY A 267 -7.16 -2.66 19.13
CA GLY A 267 -8.25 -1.83 18.60
C GLY A 267 -7.75 -0.51 17.99
N PHE A 268 -6.81 0.16 18.66
CA PHE A 268 -6.23 1.42 18.20
C PHE A 268 -5.49 1.24 16.87
N THR A 269 -4.59 0.26 16.82
CA THR A 269 -3.73 -0.02 15.65
C THR A 269 -4.52 -0.65 14.49
N ALA A 270 -5.51 -1.50 14.76
CA ALA A 270 -6.47 -1.98 13.77
C ALA A 270 -7.25 -0.84 13.11
N THR A 271 -7.63 0.17 13.90
CA THR A 271 -8.32 1.34 13.36
C THR A 271 -7.40 2.19 12.48
N LEU A 272 -6.15 2.42 12.89
CA LEU A 272 -5.15 3.09 12.06
C LEU A 272 -4.88 2.32 10.76
N PHE A 273 -4.74 1.01 10.87
CA PHE A 273 -4.59 0.11 9.74
C PHE A 273 -5.77 0.25 8.77
N ALA A 274 -7.01 0.17 9.25
CA ALA A 274 -8.20 0.27 8.40
C ALA A 274 -8.30 1.62 7.66
N ARG A 275 -7.95 2.73 8.34
CA ARG A 275 -7.94 4.08 7.74
C ARG A 275 -6.97 4.18 6.57
N ASP A 276 -5.78 3.60 6.69
CA ASP A 276 -4.72 3.63 5.68
C ASP A 276 -4.95 2.57 4.58
N PHE A 277 -5.29 1.34 4.98
CA PHE A 277 -5.58 0.23 4.07
C PHE A 277 -6.76 0.52 3.14
N LEU A 278 -7.86 1.09 3.65
CA LEU A 278 -9.00 1.49 2.82
C LEU A 278 -8.84 2.90 2.22
N ASN A 279 -7.74 3.60 2.52
CA ASN A 279 -7.46 4.98 2.11
C ASN A 279 -8.67 5.90 2.33
N LEU A 280 -9.24 5.84 3.55
CA LEU A 280 -10.53 6.45 3.87
C LEU A 280 -10.53 7.97 3.67
N LYS A 281 -9.39 8.64 3.89
CA LYS A 281 -9.29 10.10 3.71
C LYS A 281 -9.63 10.53 2.29
N GLN A 282 -9.23 9.74 1.29
CA GLN A 282 -9.46 10.01 -0.13
C GLN A 282 -10.79 9.40 -0.59
N ASN A 283 -11.08 8.16 -0.18
CA ASN A 283 -12.21 7.39 -0.69
C ASN A 283 -13.54 7.71 0.01
N ASN A 284 -13.54 8.01 1.32
CA ASN A 284 -14.77 8.25 2.07
C ASN A 284 -14.56 9.06 3.37
N ARG A 285 -14.75 10.39 3.27
CA ARG A 285 -14.60 11.33 4.40
C ARG A 285 -15.55 11.06 5.56
N PHE A 286 -16.73 10.51 5.33
CA PHE A 286 -17.68 10.17 6.41
C PHE A 286 -17.08 9.08 7.31
N TRP A 287 -16.69 7.93 6.75
CA TRP A 287 -16.08 6.86 7.53
C TRP A 287 -14.73 7.28 8.14
N TYR A 288 -13.95 8.10 7.43
CA TYR A 288 -12.73 8.67 7.99
C TYR A 288 -12.96 9.49 9.27
N ARG A 289 -14.12 10.15 9.40
CA ARG A 289 -14.52 10.86 10.63
C ARG A 289 -15.09 9.90 11.68
N VAL A 290 -15.94 8.97 11.29
CA VAL A 290 -16.53 7.99 12.22
C VAL A 290 -15.45 7.16 12.92
N THR A 291 -14.35 6.84 12.23
CA THR A 291 -13.20 6.11 12.83
C THR A 291 -12.47 6.86 13.94
N TYR A 292 -12.74 8.15 14.20
CA TYR A 292 -12.24 8.81 15.41
C TYR A 292 -12.88 8.27 16.69
N LEU A 293 -14.10 7.74 16.63
CA LEU A 293 -14.77 7.14 17.78
C LEU A 293 -13.99 5.93 18.33
N PRO A 294 -13.70 4.86 17.55
CA PRO A 294 -12.89 3.77 18.05
C PRO A 294 -11.47 4.21 18.41
N LEU A 295 -10.84 5.16 17.71
CA LEU A 295 -9.53 5.69 18.15
C LEU A 295 -9.57 6.34 19.52
N PHE A 296 -10.62 7.12 19.81
CA PHE A 296 -10.82 7.75 21.11
C PHE A 296 -11.07 6.69 22.19
N VAL A 297 -11.96 5.72 21.93
CA VAL A 297 -12.27 4.65 22.87
C VAL A 297 -11.03 3.80 23.15
N SER A 298 -10.33 3.31 22.12
CA SER A 298 -9.10 2.55 22.28
C SER A 298 -8.00 3.35 22.98
N GLY A 299 -7.83 4.63 22.64
CA GLY A 299 -6.85 5.53 23.27
C GLY A 299 -7.16 5.76 24.75
N SER A 300 -8.44 5.99 25.09
CA SER A 300 -8.88 6.09 26.48
C SER A 300 -8.69 4.77 27.23
N GLY A 301 -8.87 3.63 26.56
CA GLY A 301 -8.60 2.29 27.06
C GLY A 301 -7.12 2.04 27.39
N LEU A 302 -6.20 2.54 26.56
CA LEU A 302 -4.76 2.45 26.82
C LEU A 302 -4.36 3.24 28.08
N ILE A 303 -4.89 4.45 28.23
CA ILE A 303 -4.69 5.27 29.43
C ILE A 303 -5.36 4.60 30.63
N GLY A 304 -6.57 4.07 30.45
CA GLY A 304 -7.35 3.39 31.47
C GLY A 304 -6.68 2.12 32.00
N ALA A 305 -5.99 1.35 31.15
CA ALA A 305 -5.22 0.18 31.56
C ALA A 305 -4.14 0.50 32.59
N ILE A 306 -3.60 1.73 32.55
CA ILE A 306 -2.59 2.22 33.49
C ILE A 306 -3.24 2.85 34.72
N LEU A 307 -4.26 3.70 34.54
CA LEU A 307 -4.80 4.55 35.61
C LEU A 307 -5.96 3.94 36.40
N LEU A 308 -6.81 3.11 35.78
CA LEU A 308 -8.02 2.57 36.42
C LEU A 308 -7.71 1.31 37.24
N SER A 309 -8.71 0.81 37.98
CA SER A 309 -8.66 -0.55 38.53
C SER A 309 -8.60 -1.59 37.40
N ALA A 310 -8.07 -2.78 37.69
CA ALA A 310 -7.94 -3.85 36.68
C ALA A 310 -9.29 -4.25 36.07
N GLN A 311 -10.33 -4.31 36.89
CA GLN A 311 -11.72 -4.57 36.48
C GLN A 311 -12.25 -3.52 35.49
N ASN A 312 -12.10 -2.24 35.82
CA ASN A 312 -12.56 -1.14 34.96
C ASN A 312 -11.76 -1.07 33.65
N ALA A 313 -10.46 -1.40 33.69
CA ALA A 313 -9.64 -1.52 32.49
C ALA A 313 -10.14 -2.65 31.57
N LEU A 314 -10.53 -3.80 32.12
CA LEU A 314 -11.09 -4.92 31.35
C LEU A 314 -12.45 -4.56 30.73
N LEU A 315 -13.36 -3.97 31.50
CA LEU A 315 -14.66 -3.51 30.99
C LEU A 315 -14.49 -2.52 29.83
N LEU A 316 -13.54 -1.58 29.95
CA LEU A 316 -13.23 -0.64 28.88
C LEU A 316 -12.61 -1.34 27.66
N SER A 317 -11.85 -2.42 27.86
CA SER A 317 -11.29 -3.25 26.79
C SER A 317 -12.37 -4.03 26.02
N ASP A 318 -13.33 -4.61 26.74
CA ASP A 318 -14.51 -5.30 26.16
C ASP A 318 -15.34 -4.30 25.33
N PHE A 319 -15.61 -3.12 25.90
CA PHE A 319 -16.32 -2.04 25.21
C PHE A 319 -15.55 -1.56 23.97
N ASN A 320 -14.22 -1.42 24.06
CA ASN A 320 -13.35 -1.11 22.94
C ASN A 320 -13.47 -2.14 21.81
N GLY A 321 -13.44 -3.44 22.14
CA GLY A 321 -13.58 -4.52 21.15
C GLY A 321 -14.91 -4.43 20.40
N LEU A 322 -16.01 -4.19 21.11
CA LEU A 322 -17.34 -4.02 20.53
C LEU A 322 -17.41 -2.80 19.59
N VAL A 323 -16.97 -1.63 20.07
CA VAL A 323 -17.01 -0.38 19.30
C VAL A 323 -16.13 -0.48 18.06
N ALA A 324 -14.88 -0.95 18.21
CA ALA A 324 -13.96 -1.13 17.09
C ALA A 324 -14.51 -2.14 16.06
N GLY A 325 -14.99 -3.30 16.52
CA GLY A 325 -15.57 -4.32 15.65
C GLY A 325 -16.74 -3.81 14.80
N VAL A 326 -17.74 -3.20 15.45
CA VAL A 326 -18.94 -2.68 14.77
C VAL A 326 -18.58 -1.57 13.80
N VAL A 327 -17.77 -0.60 14.22
CA VAL A 327 -17.41 0.54 13.36
C VAL A 327 -16.55 0.10 12.18
N LEU A 328 -15.57 -0.77 12.38
CA LEU A 328 -14.67 -1.21 11.32
C LEU A 328 -15.38 -2.11 10.31
N LEU A 329 -16.24 -3.03 10.75
CA LEU A 329 -17.06 -3.82 9.83
C LEU A 329 -18.02 -2.93 9.03
N SER A 330 -18.73 -2.01 9.70
CA SER A 330 -19.66 -1.09 9.03
C SER A 330 -18.94 -0.18 8.02
N CYS A 331 -17.75 0.30 8.38
CA CYS A 331 -16.86 1.04 7.50
C CYS A 331 -16.44 0.21 6.28
N GLY A 332 -16.03 -1.05 6.50
CA GLY A 332 -15.68 -1.98 5.43
C GLY A 332 -16.83 -2.20 4.47
N ILE A 333 -18.04 -2.44 4.98
CA ILE A 333 -19.26 -2.61 4.18
C ILE A 333 -19.57 -1.33 3.39
N GLY A 334 -19.49 -0.16 4.01
CA GLY A 334 -19.68 1.11 3.32
C GLY A 334 -18.67 1.37 2.21
N CYS A 335 -17.42 0.89 2.37
CA CYS A 335 -16.39 0.94 1.33
C CYS A 335 -16.64 -0.09 0.23
N LEU A 336 -17.17 -1.27 0.57
CA LEU A 336 -17.56 -2.32 -0.38
C LEU A 336 -18.70 -1.86 -1.29
N ILE A 337 -19.71 -1.18 -0.74
CA ILE A 337 -20.81 -0.59 -1.52
C ILE A 337 -20.28 0.41 -2.55
N LYS A 338 -19.24 1.18 -2.19
CA LYS A 338 -18.56 2.12 -3.08
C LYS A 338 -17.46 1.49 -3.96
N ARG A 339 -17.30 0.16 -3.92
CA ARG A 339 -16.30 -0.61 -4.69
C ARG A 339 -14.86 -0.14 -4.47
N VAL A 340 -14.53 0.29 -3.24
CA VAL A 340 -13.16 0.66 -2.88
C VAL A 340 -12.25 -0.58 -3.00
N PRO A 341 -11.07 -0.49 -3.65
CA PRO A 341 -10.15 -1.60 -3.76
C PRO A 341 -9.77 -2.21 -2.41
N GLY A 342 -9.70 -3.54 -2.31
CA GLY A 342 -9.37 -4.26 -1.09
C GLY A 342 -10.49 -4.38 -0.05
N SER A 343 -11.61 -3.67 -0.22
CA SER A 343 -12.72 -3.69 0.75
C SER A 343 -13.40 -5.06 0.90
N THR A 344 -13.47 -5.88 -0.16
CA THR A 344 -14.05 -7.22 -0.10
C THR A 344 -13.29 -8.14 0.87
N LEU A 345 -11.97 -8.24 0.70
CA LEU A 345 -11.13 -9.07 1.57
C LEU A 345 -11.16 -8.55 3.01
N PHE A 346 -11.18 -7.23 3.19
CA PHE A 346 -11.33 -6.60 4.51
C PHE A 346 -12.64 -7.02 5.20
N VAL A 347 -13.78 -6.92 4.52
CA VAL A 347 -15.09 -7.31 5.10
C VAL A 347 -15.12 -8.79 5.46
N ILE A 348 -14.60 -9.67 4.58
CA ILE A 348 -14.53 -11.11 4.85
C ILE A 348 -13.68 -11.37 6.10
N ALA A 349 -12.49 -10.77 6.18
CA ALA A 349 -11.56 -10.94 7.28
C ALA A 349 -12.19 -10.49 8.62
N TRP A 350 -12.76 -9.29 8.69
CA TRP A 350 -13.44 -8.79 9.90
C TRP A 350 -14.66 -9.61 10.29
N THR A 351 -15.39 -10.15 9.31
CA THR A 351 -16.54 -11.03 9.59
C THR A 351 -16.09 -12.33 10.26
N LEU A 352 -14.97 -12.93 9.81
CA LEU A 352 -14.40 -14.13 10.43
C LEU A 352 -13.97 -13.86 11.89
N LEU A 353 -13.25 -12.77 12.13
CA LEU A 353 -12.86 -12.35 13.48
C LEU A 353 -14.08 -12.17 14.40
N LEU A 354 -15.07 -11.40 13.96
CA LEU A 354 -16.26 -11.09 14.77
C LEU A 354 -17.15 -12.31 14.99
N SER A 355 -17.24 -13.22 14.02
CA SER A 355 -17.94 -14.50 14.21
C SER A 355 -17.26 -15.35 15.28
N GLY A 356 -15.93 -15.46 15.26
CA GLY A 356 -15.16 -16.17 16.27
C GLY A 356 -15.29 -15.55 17.67
N ALA A 357 -15.24 -14.22 17.76
CA ALA A 357 -15.47 -13.48 19.00
C ALA A 357 -16.90 -13.69 19.54
N THR A 358 -17.91 -13.70 18.65
CA THR A 358 -19.31 -13.95 19.02
C THR A 358 -19.50 -15.36 19.55
N ILE A 359 -18.92 -16.38 18.87
CA ILE A 359 -18.94 -17.77 19.34
C ILE A 359 -18.31 -17.89 20.73
N HIS A 360 -17.16 -17.25 20.94
CA HIS A 360 -16.48 -17.24 22.23
C HIS A 360 -17.33 -16.58 23.33
N ALA A 361 -17.96 -15.44 23.04
CA ALA A 361 -18.84 -14.75 23.97
C ALA A 361 -20.07 -15.61 24.32
N LEU A 362 -20.74 -16.21 23.33
CA LEU A 362 -21.91 -17.08 23.55
C LEU A 362 -21.54 -18.36 24.32
N ARG A 363 -20.36 -18.94 24.08
CA ARG A 363 -19.84 -20.06 24.89
C ARG A 363 -19.63 -19.61 26.32
N ASN A 364 -18.96 -18.47 26.54
CA ASN A 364 -18.74 -17.97 27.89
C ASN A 364 -20.07 -17.76 28.59
N LEU A 365 -21.07 -17.11 27.97
CA LEU A 365 -22.42 -16.94 28.53
C LEU A 365 -23.19 -18.26 28.81
N GLY A 366 -22.62 -19.42 28.47
CA GLY A 366 -23.24 -20.72 28.69
C GLY A 366 -24.35 -21.06 27.70
N VAL A 367 -24.50 -20.28 26.62
CA VAL A 367 -25.47 -20.52 25.55
C VAL A 367 -25.01 -21.64 24.63
N LEU A 368 -23.71 -21.70 24.33
CA LEU A 368 -23.10 -22.74 23.50
C LEU A 368 -22.33 -23.74 24.36
N PRO A 369 -22.37 -25.04 24.03
CA PRO A 369 -21.56 -26.05 24.70
C PRO A 369 -20.07 -25.85 24.41
N THR A 370 -19.22 -26.32 25.33
CA THR A 370 -17.76 -26.27 25.17
C THR A 370 -17.26 -27.48 24.37
N HIS A 371 -16.83 -27.24 23.14
CA HIS A 371 -16.14 -28.19 22.28
C HIS A 371 -15.03 -27.45 21.52
N PHE A 372 -14.20 -28.17 20.76
CA PHE A 372 -13.05 -27.59 20.05
C PHE A 372 -13.36 -26.27 19.31
N PHE A 373 -14.42 -26.22 18.49
CA PHE A 373 -14.77 -25.03 17.72
C PHE A 373 -15.26 -23.85 18.56
N THR A 374 -16.03 -24.09 19.63
CA THR A 374 -16.49 -23.02 20.51
C THR A 374 -15.39 -22.59 21.48
N LEU A 375 -14.48 -23.51 21.82
CA LEU A 375 -13.31 -23.26 22.66
C LEU A 375 -12.31 -22.32 21.95
N TYR A 376 -11.95 -22.65 20.70
CA TYR A 376 -10.94 -21.94 19.92
C TYR A 376 -11.50 -21.02 18.83
N GLY A 377 -12.82 -20.75 18.84
CA GLY A 377 -13.49 -19.98 17.78
C GLY A 377 -12.89 -18.59 17.55
N MET A 378 -12.52 -17.88 18.62
CA MET A 378 -11.87 -16.56 18.51
C MET A 378 -10.46 -16.66 17.92
N GLN A 379 -9.67 -17.68 18.30
CA GLN A 379 -8.33 -17.93 17.78
C GLN A 379 -8.39 -18.30 16.29
N ILE A 380 -9.32 -19.17 15.89
CA ILE A 380 -9.52 -19.55 14.49
C ILE A 380 -9.97 -18.33 13.67
N GLY A 381 -10.96 -17.57 14.15
CA GLY A 381 -11.46 -16.37 13.47
C GLY A 381 -10.39 -15.30 13.27
N SER A 382 -9.61 -15.00 14.32
CA SER A 382 -8.50 -14.05 14.24
C SER A 382 -7.34 -14.55 13.39
N ALA A 383 -6.99 -15.83 13.45
CA ALA A 383 -5.97 -16.43 12.59
C ALA A 383 -6.29 -16.25 11.10
N LEU A 384 -7.52 -16.62 10.71
CA LEU A 384 -7.97 -16.48 9.32
C LEU A 384 -8.05 -15.01 8.90
N GLU A 385 -8.54 -14.13 9.77
CA GLU A 385 -8.57 -12.69 9.54
C GLU A 385 -7.18 -12.13 9.24
N MET A 386 -6.19 -12.43 10.10
CA MET A 386 -4.82 -11.97 9.95
C MET A 386 -4.15 -12.54 8.69
N ILE A 387 -4.31 -13.84 8.42
CA ILE A 387 -3.77 -14.44 7.19
C ILE A 387 -4.36 -13.73 5.96
N LEU A 388 -5.68 -13.55 5.92
CA LEU A 388 -6.36 -12.91 4.79
C LEU A 388 -5.96 -11.45 4.62
N LEU A 389 -5.83 -10.67 5.71
CA LEU A 389 -5.36 -9.30 5.63
C LEU A 389 -3.91 -9.22 5.17
N SER A 390 -3.02 -10.10 5.65
CA SER A 390 -1.63 -10.15 5.19
C SER A 390 -1.55 -10.39 3.68
N PHE A 391 -2.36 -11.31 3.15
CA PHE A 391 -2.50 -11.51 1.70
C PHE A 391 -3.11 -10.30 0.98
N ALA A 392 -4.13 -9.67 1.56
CA ALA A 392 -4.78 -8.51 0.97
C ALA A 392 -3.82 -7.31 0.85
N ILE A 393 -2.95 -7.09 1.84
CA ILE A 393 -1.91 -6.06 1.79
C ILE A 393 -0.90 -6.38 0.69
N ALA A 394 -0.41 -7.62 0.62
CA ALA A 394 0.54 -8.04 -0.42
C ALA A 394 -0.04 -7.88 -1.84
N ALA A 395 -1.30 -8.29 -2.04
CA ALA A 395 -1.99 -8.13 -3.32
C ALA A 395 -2.15 -6.65 -3.71
N LYS A 396 -2.60 -5.81 -2.76
CA LYS A 396 -2.73 -4.36 -2.97
C LYS A 396 -1.38 -3.71 -3.28
N PHE A 397 -0.31 -4.12 -2.61
CA PHE A 397 1.03 -3.61 -2.84
C PHE A 397 1.53 -3.95 -4.25
N ASN A 398 1.37 -5.21 -4.67
CA ASN A 398 1.76 -5.64 -6.01
C ASN A 398 0.99 -4.89 -7.10
N GLN A 399 -0.31 -4.62 -6.89
CA GLN A 399 -1.11 -3.80 -7.79
C GLN A 399 -0.59 -2.36 -7.87
N LEU A 400 -0.37 -1.70 -6.73
CA LEU A 400 0.15 -0.32 -6.70
C LEU A 400 1.54 -0.21 -7.33
N LYS A 401 2.38 -1.23 -7.16
CA LYS A 401 3.70 -1.31 -7.81
C LYS A 401 3.55 -1.39 -9.33
N GLN A 402 2.69 -2.27 -9.82
CA GLN A 402 2.45 -2.45 -11.25
C GLN A 402 1.85 -1.20 -11.90
N ASP A 403 0.92 -0.51 -11.23
CA ASP A 403 0.34 0.74 -11.72
C ASP A 403 1.39 1.86 -11.80
N LYS A 404 2.31 1.92 -10.84
CA LYS A 404 3.43 2.88 -10.87
C LYS A 404 4.42 2.58 -11.99
N GLU A 405 4.77 1.32 -12.20
CA GLU A 405 5.66 0.89 -13.28
C GLU A 405 5.06 1.25 -14.65
N ARG A 406 3.78 0.95 -14.89
CA ARG A 406 3.06 1.34 -16.11
C ARG A 406 3.03 2.86 -16.33
N ALA A 407 2.81 3.63 -15.26
CA ALA A 407 2.83 5.09 -15.35
C ALA A 407 4.22 5.63 -15.71
N GLN A 408 5.29 5.02 -15.17
CA GLN A 408 6.67 5.39 -15.52
C GLN A 408 7.02 5.00 -16.96
N GLU A 409 6.60 3.82 -17.42
CA GLU A 409 6.78 3.40 -18.82
C GLU A 409 6.05 4.34 -19.77
N GLY A 410 4.78 4.68 -19.50
CA GLY A 410 4.02 5.63 -20.31
C GLY A 410 4.65 7.03 -20.36
N MET A 411 5.20 7.50 -19.24
CA MET A 411 5.92 8.78 -19.20
C MET A 411 7.22 8.73 -20.03
N LEU A 412 7.97 7.62 -19.96
CA LEU A 412 9.18 7.45 -20.75
C LEU A 412 8.88 7.42 -22.25
N THR A 413 7.83 6.74 -22.66
CA THR A 413 7.38 6.74 -24.07
C THR A 413 6.98 8.14 -24.52
N ALA A 414 6.22 8.87 -23.72
CA ALA A 414 5.83 10.24 -24.03
C ALA A 414 7.05 11.18 -24.15
N LEU A 415 8.06 11.02 -23.30
CA LEU A 415 9.31 11.78 -23.39
C LEU A 415 10.06 11.48 -24.69
N LYS A 416 10.21 10.20 -25.07
CA LYS A 416 10.86 9.81 -26.33
C LYS A 416 10.15 10.38 -27.54
N THR A 417 8.82 10.29 -27.59
CA THR A 417 8.03 10.87 -28.69
C THR A 417 8.19 12.39 -28.75
N ASN A 418 8.24 13.08 -27.61
CA ASN A 418 8.50 14.52 -27.58
C ASN A 418 9.92 14.87 -28.04
N GLU A 419 10.92 14.07 -27.69
CA GLU A 419 12.31 14.23 -28.13
C GLU A 419 12.40 14.08 -29.65
N GLU A 420 11.85 13.00 -30.22
CA GLU A 420 11.78 12.79 -31.67
C GLU A 420 11.05 13.95 -32.39
N GLN A 421 9.95 14.46 -31.82
CA GLN A 421 9.25 15.62 -32.38
C GLN A 421 10.09 16.89 -32.33
N LEU A 422 10.85 17.09 -31.24
CA LEU A 422 11.72 18.24 -31.09
C LEU A 422 12.89 18.18 -32.06
N GLU A 423 13.54 17.02 -32.20
CA GLU A 423 14.60 16.78 -33.18
C GLU A 423 14.12 17.08 -34.60
N ASN A 424 12.95 16.58 -34.98
CA ASN A 424 12.36 16.87 -36.29
C ASN A 424 12.10 18.36 -36.50
N ARG A 425 11.58 19.07 -35.48
CA ARG A 425 11.38 20.52 -35.55
C ARG A 425 12.70 21.29 -35.65
N ILE A 426 13.71 20.87 -34.91
CA ILE A 426 15.06 21.46 -34.99
C ILE A 426 15.62 21.24 -36.38
N ALA A 427 15.60 20.02 -36.91
CA ALA A 427 16.08 19.70 -38.25
C ALA A 427 15.36 20.54 -39.32
N GLN A 428 14.03 20.67 -39.22
CA GLN A 428 13.25 21.50 -40.14
C GLN A 428 13.62 22.99 -40.03
N ARG A 429 13.75 23.53 -38.82
CA ARG A 429 14.15 24.93 -38.60
C ARG A 429 15.57 25.22 -39.07
N THR A 430 16.50 24.30 -38.82
CA THR A 430 17.87 24.40 -39.31
C THR A 430 17.88 24.42 -40.83
N TYR A 431 17.12 23.54 -41.49
CA TYR A 431 16.98 23.56 -42.94
C TYR A 431 16.40 24.88 -43.46
N GLU A 432 15.31 25.40 -42.87
CA GLU A 432 14.72 26.69 -43.23
C GLU A 432 15.73 27.86 -43.10
N LEU A 433 16.49 27.89 -42.00
CA LEU A 433 17.52 28.91 -41.76
C LEU A 433 18.68 28.81 -42.74
N GLU A 434 19.13 27.58 -43.06
CA GLU A 434 20.16 27.36 -44.08
C GLU A 434 19.69 27.83 -45.46
N GLN A 435 18.43 27.63 -45.82
CA GLN A 435 17.90 28.16 -47.08
C GLN A 435 17.88 29.70 -47.06
N MET A 436 17.36 30.33 -46.01
CA MET A 436 17.36 31.80 -45.91
C MET A 436 18.78 32.39 -45.96
N ALA A 437 19.76 31.72 -45.35
CA ALA A 437 21.16 32.15 -45.35
C ALA A 437 21.83 32.06 -46.73
N LYS A 438 21.23 31.40 -47.73
CA LYS A 438 21.75 31.27 -49.10
C LYS A 438 21.20 32.32 -50.08
N HIS A 439 20.18 33.08 -49.68
CA HIS A 439 19.56 34.11 -50.53
C HIS A 439 19.93 35.54 -50.08
N ASP A 440 19.90 36.48 -51.02
CA ASP A 440 20.09 37.91 -50.76
C ASP A 440 18.79 38.52 -50.20
N GLY A 441 18.91 39.29 -49.13
CA GLY A 441 17.75 39.83 -48.41
C GLY A 441 16.97 40.91 -49.17
N LEU A 442 17.54 41.51 -50.22
CA LEU A 442 16.87 42.53 -51.03
C LEU A 442 16.26 41.94 -52.30
N THR A 443 17.02 41.11 -53.02
CA THR A 443 16.64 40.64 -54.36
C THR A 443 16.10 39.21 -54.40
N ASN A 444 16.21 38.46 -53.30
CA ASN A 444 15.84 37.05 -53.20
C ASN A 444 16.58 36.10 -54.17
N LEU A 445 17.54 36.60 -54.95
CA LEU A 445 18.50 35.77 -55.70
C LEU A 445 19.45 35.06 -54.72
N PHE A 446 20.24 34.10 -55.20
CA PHE A 446 21.30 33.54 -54.35
C PHE A 446 22.27 34.65 -53.91
N ASN A 447 22.72 34.62 -52.67
CA ASN A 447 23.82 35.47 -52.23
C ASN A 447 25.16 34.81 -52.57
N ARG A 448 26.26 35.49 -52.24
CA ARG A 448 27.62 34.99 -52.46
C ARG A 448 27.87 33.59 -51.87
N ASN A 449 27.29 33.27 -50.72
CA ASN A 449 27.44 31.95 -50.09
C ASN A 449 26.65 30.88 -50.83
N GLY A 450 25.39 31.15 -51.17
CA GLY A 450 24.56 30.25 -51.97
C GLY A 450 25.17 29.96 -53.34
N LEU A 451 25.68 30.98 -54.01
CA LEU A 451 26.39 30.85 -55.28
C LEU A 451 27.63 29.97 -55.18
N ASN A 452 28.49 30.18 -54.17
CA ASN A 452 29.72 29.40 -54.00
C ASN A 452 29.43 27.91 -53.79
N GLU A 453 28.38 27.58 -53.03
CA GLU A 453 27.96 26.19 -52.82
C GLU A 453 27.49 25.55 -54.13
N ILE A 454 26.70 26.27 -54.92
CA ILE A 454 26.20 25.78 -56.22
C ILE A 454 27.35 25.61 -57.21
N LEU A 455 28.22 26.61 -57.34
CA LEU A 455 29.41 26.56 -58.19
C LEU A 455 30.32 25.39 -57.83
N SER A 456 30.51 25.12 -56.54
CA SER A 456 31.31 23.97 -56.08
C SER A 456 30.72 22.64 -56.54
N LYS A 457 29.39 22.49 -56.52
CA LYS A 457 28.70 21.27 -57.00
C LYS A 457 28.77 21.15 -58.52
N VAL A 458 28.46 22.23 -59.24
CA VAL A 458 28.46 22.25 -60.72
C VAL A 458 29.87 22.02 -61.27
N MET A 459 30.91 22.56 -60.63
CA MET A 459 32.31 22.33 -61.00
C MET A 459 32.81 20.90 -60.73
N GLN A 460 32.23 20.18 -59.77
CA GLN A 460 32.50 18.75 -59.59
C GLN A 460 31.88 17.91 -60.73
N SER A 461 30.69 18.29 -61.20
CA SER A 461 30.01 17.59 -62.29
C SER A 461 30.59 17.88 -63.69
N CYS A 462 31.20 19.05 -63.87
CA CYS A 462 31.87 19.46 -65.12
C CYS A 462 32.96 18.47 -65.59
N ASP A 463 33.61 17.78 -64.65
CA ASP A 463 34.65 16.76 -64.92
C ASP A 463 34.06 15.42 -65.41
N SER A 464 32.88 15.04 -64.91
CA SER A 464 32.28 13.73 -65.19
C SER A 464 31.46 13.66 -66.48
N ALA A 465 30.89 14.79 -66.93
CA ALA A 465 29.96 14.84 -68.06
C ALA A 465 30.47 15.64 -69.28
N ALA A 466 31.66 16.25 -69.21
CA ALA A 466 32.22 17.15 -70.23
C ALA A 466 31.26 18.29 -70.64
N THR A 467 30.34 18.68 -69.76
CA THR A 467 29.42 19.79 -69.99
C THR A 467 30.10 21.11 -69.64
N PRO A 468 30.17 22.07 -70.58
CA PRO A 468 30.78 23.37 -70.32
C PRO A 468 29.91 24.17 -69.36
N VAL A 469 30.54 24.91 -68.45
CA VAL A 469 29.85 25.80 -67.52
C VAL A 469 30.22 27.24 -67.86
N THR A 470 29.22 28.06 -68.09
CA THR A 470 29.39 29.48 -68.42
C THR A 470 28.96 30.33 -67.24
N LEU A 471 29.87 31.18 -66.76
CA LEU A 471 29.60 32.18 -65.74
C LEU A 471 29.55 33.56 -66.39
N PHE A 472 28.46 34.28 -66.17
CA PHE A 472 28.30 35.69 -66.54
C PHE A 472 28.45 36.55 -65.28
N MET A 473 29.26 37.59 -65.36
CA MET A 473 29.39 38.64 -64.37
C MET A 473 28.76 39.91 -64.92
N LEU A 474 27.84 40.50 -64.15
CA LEU A 474 27.10 41.70 -64.50
C LEU A 474 27.35 42.77 -63.46
N ASP A 475 27.58 44.00 -63.90
CA ASP A 475 27.68 45.19 -63.05
C ASP A 475 26.77 46.28 -63.62
N VAL A 476 26.01 46.94 -62.74
CA VAL A 476 25.09 48.02 -63.14
C VAL A 476 25.87 49.31 -63.38
N ASP A 477 25.86 49.79 -64.62
CA ASP A 477 26.61 50.99 -64.98
C ASP A 477 26.04 52.23 -64.27
N GLU A 478 26.93 53.09 -63.78
CA GLU A 478 26.58 54.35 -63.11
C GLU A 478 25.59 54.21 -61.92
N PHE A 479 25.60 53.06 -61.22
CA PHE A 479 24.69 52.84 -60.08
C PHE A 479 24.89 53.82 -58.91
N LYS A 480 26.13 54.21 -58.61
CA LYS A 480 26.42 55.17 -57.53
C LYS A 480 25.74 56.54 -57.73
N PRO A 481 25.84 57.18 -58.92
CA PRO A 481 25.02 58.36 -59.25
C PRO A 481 23.51 58.19 -59.05
N ILE A 482 22.95 56.99 -59.25
CA ILE A 482 21.52 56.74 -59.00
C ILE A 482 21.21 56.87 -57.50
N ASN A 483 22.03 56.25 -56.65
CA ASN A 483 21.90 56.38 -55.19
C ASN A 483 22.11 57.81 -54.72
N ASP A 484 23.15 58.49 -55.23
CA ASP A 484 23.51 59.85 -54.82
C ASP A 484 22.44 60.88 -55.21
N ASN A 485 21.78 60.71 -56.36
CA ASN A 485 20.79 61.67 -56.88
C ASN A 485 19.34 61.38 -56.45
N TYR A 486 18.99 60.10 -56.25
CA TYR A 486 17.60 59.69 -56.02
C TYR A 486 17.37 58.97 -54.69
N GLY A 487 18.43 58.72 -53.92
CA GLY A 487 18.39 58.04 -52.63
C GLY A 487 18.48 56.51 -52.75
N HIS A 488 18.92 55.87 -51.66
CA HIS A 488 19.14 54.43 -51.60
C HIS A 488 17.87 53.60 -51.86
N ASP A 489 16.69 54.07 -51.44
CA ASP A 489 15.41 53.37 -51.70
C ASP A 489 15.12 53.21 -53.21
N VAL A 490 15.56 54.19 -54.02
CA VAL A 490 15.44 54.14 -55.48
C VAL A 490 16.44 53.16 -56.07
N GLY A 491 17.68 53.16 -55.58
CA GLY A 491 18.69 52.17 -55.96
C GLY A 491 18.26 50.74 -55.63
N ASP A 492 17.71 50.52 -54.44
CA ASP A 492 17.20 49.21 -54.00
C ASP A 492 16.08 48.72 -54.93
N LYS A 493 15.14 49.61 -55.30
CA LYS A 493 14.09 49.27 -56.26
C LYS A 493 14.63 48.93 -57.65
N VAL A 494 15.67 49.62 -58.11
CA VAL A 494 16.36 49.29 -59.37
C VAL A 494 16.94 47.88 -59.29
N LEU A 495 17.64 47.54 -58.20
CA LEU A 495 18.23 46.21 -58.01
C LEU A 495 17.17 45.09 -57.92
N ILE A 496 16.04 45.33 -57.26
CA ILE A 496 14.91 44.37 -57.23
C ILE A 496 14.38 44.11 -58.63
N VAL A 497 14.10 45.17 -59.40
CA VAL A 497 13.57 45.03 -60.76
C VAL A 497 14.58 44.35 -61.70
N LEU A 498 15.87 44.65 -61.54
CA LEU A 498 16.92 43.97 -62.30
C LEU A 498 17.01 42.49 -61.93
N ALA A 499 16.91 42.15 -60.65
CA ALA A 499 16.89 40.77 -60.22
C ALA A 499 15.71 39.99 -60.78
N ASP A 500 14.49 40.55 -60.75
CA ASP A 500 13.29 39.95 -61.33
C ASP A 500 13.44 39.73 -62.84
N ARG A 501 14.05 40.70 -63.53
CA ARG A 501 14.36 40.61 -64.97
C ARG A 501 15.40 39.55 -65.26
N ILE A 502 16.48 39.48 -64.49
CA ILE A 502 17.49 38.41 -64.61
C ILE A 502 16.79 37.06 -64.44
N GLN A 503 16.02 36.88 -63.36
CA GLN A 503 15.32 35.62 -63.07
C GLN A 503 14.33 35.23 -64.18
N SER A 504 13.64 36.20 -64.78
CA SER A 504 12.70 35.96 -65.88
C SER A 504 13.38 35.70 -67.24
N ALA A 505 14.65 36.10 -67.39
CA ALA A 505 15.42 35.91 -68.62
C ALA A 505 16.16 34.56 -68.66
N ILE A 506 16.40 33.96 -67.50
CA ILE A 506 17.09 32.67 -67.35
C ILE A 506 16.10 31.50 -67.27
N ARG A 507 16.58 30.27 -67.47
CA ARG A 507 15.78 29.05 -67.33
C ARG A 507 15.74 28.59 -65.87
N ASP A 508 14.79 27.71 -65.53
CA ASP A 508 14.70 27.12 -64.18
C ASP A 508 15.95 26.32 -63.76
N CYS A 509 16.75 25.85 -64.73
CA CYS A 509 18.01 25.14 -64.50
C CYS A 509 19.22 26.08 -64.33
N ASP A 510 19.07 27.37 -64.65
CA ASP A 510 20.11 28.37 -64.51
C ASP A 510 20.07 29.00 -63.11
N VAL A 511 21.20 29.55 -62.68
CA VAL A 511 21.35 30.08 -61.32
C VAL A 511 21.69 31.56 -61.40
N ALA A 512 20.87 32.42 -60.79
CA ALA A 512 21.16 33.83 -60.63
C ALA A 512 21.51 34.15 -59.17
N ALA A 513 22.53 34.98 -58.98
CA ALA A 513 23.00 35.42 -57.69
C ALA A 513 23.30 36.91 -57.68
N ARG A 514 23.11 37.58 -56.54
CA ARG A 514 23.67 38.90 -56.27
C ARG A 514 25.00 38.71 -55.53
N PHE A 515 26.11 39.06 -56.18
CA PHE A 515 27.44 38.78 -55.67
C PHE A 515 27.92 39.82 -54.66
N GLY A 516 27.55 41.08 -54.87
CA GLY A 516 27.77 42.19 -53.94
C GLY A 516 27.24 43.51 -54.51
N GLY A 517 26.65 44.37 -53.67
CA GLY A 517 26.21 45.72 -54.10
C GLY A 517 25.31 45.71 -55.34
N ASP A 518 25.87 46.12 -56.48
CA ASP A 518 25.32 46.24 -57.82
C ASP A 518 25.79 45.15 -58.81
N GLU A 519 26.49 44.13 -58.31
CA GLU A 519 27.01 43.01 -59.10
C GLU A 519 26.09 41.78 -59.04
N PHE A 520 25.79 41.23 -60.21
CA PHE A 520 25.01 40.00 -60.37
C PHE A 520 25.81 38.95 -61.12
N ILE A 521 25.55 37.68 -60.81
CA ILE A 521 26.16 36.54 -61.48
C ILE A 521 25.06 35.63 -62.01
N ILE A 522 25.25 35.13 -63.23
CA ILE A 522 24.43 34.06 -63.80
C ILE A 522 25.34 32.89 -64.13
N VAL A 523 24.93 31.68 -63.75
CA VAL A 523 25.63 30.43 -64.04
C VAL A 523 24.69 29.53 -64.84
N THR A 524 25.18 29.00 -65.96
CA THR A 524 24.45 28.05 -66.79
C THR A 524 25.40 27.00 -67.36
N ASP A 525 24.91 25.78 -67.50
CA ASP A 525 25.59 24.65 -68.14
C ASP A 525 24.99 24.32 -69.52
N SER A 526 24.04 25.15 -69.98
CA SER A 526 23.19 24.85 -71.14
C SER A 526 23.65 25.54 -72.44
N LEU A 527 24.79 26.23 -72.43
CA LEU A 527 25.33 26.99 -73.57
C LEU A 527 26.58 26.32 -74.14
N HIS A 528 26.54 25.92 -75.40
CA HIS A 528 27.51 25.00 -76.01
C HIS A 528 28.49 25.68 -76.97
N ASP A 529 28.13 26.83 -77.55
CA ASP A 529 28.98 27.59 -78.46
C ASP A 529 28.93 29.10 -78.22
N ASP A 530 29.86 29.84 -78.85
CA ASP A 530 29.98 31.28 -78.66
C ASP A 530 28.80 32.06 -79.28
N ALA A 531 28.08 31.47 -80.25
CA ALA A 531 26.91 32.09 -80.86
C ALA A 531 25.71 32.06 -79.89
N GLU A 532 25.49 30.93 -79.19
CA GLU A 532 24.48 30.80 -78.14
C GLU A 532 24.76 31.75 -76.97
N ILE A 533 26.02 31.91 -76.58
CA ILE A 533 26.42 32.87 -75.54
C ILE A 533 26.12 34.30 -75.98
N THR A 534 26.47 34.66 -77.22
CA THR A 534 26.21 36.00 -77.76
C THR A 534 24.70 36.29 -77.80
N GLN A 535 23.90 35.35 -78.30
CA GLN A 535 22.43 35.48 -78.31
C GLN A 535 21.85 35.60 -76.90
N PHE A 536 22.39 34.86 -75.93
CA PHE A 536 21.99 34.96 -74.54
C PHE A 536 22.28 36.34 -73.95
N ILE A 537 23.49 36.88 -74.17
CA ILE A 537 23.88 38.24 -73.73
C ILE A 537 22.98 39.29 -74.36
N GLU A 538 22.75 39.25 -75.68
CA GLU A 538 21.89 40.21 -76.37
C GLU A 538 20.45 40.18 -75.85
N ARG A 539 19.90 38.98 -75.64
CA ARG A 539 18.56 38.78 -75.07
C ARG A 539 18.48 39.33 -73.65
N LEU A 540 19.50 39.06 -72.83
CA LEU A 540 19.58 39.52 -71.45
C LEU A 540 19.69 41.04 -71.39
N GLN A 541 20.61 41.66 -72.14
CA GLN A 541 20.74 43.12 -72.24
C GLN A 541 19.46 43.79 -72.71
N LYS A 542 18.79 43.25 -73.73
CA LYS A 542 17.49 43.77 -74.20
C LYS A 542 16.42 43.75 -73.10
N HIS A 543 16.47 42.76 -72.21
CA HIS A 543 15.53 42.64 -71.10
C HIS A 543 15.90 43.58 -69.94
N LEU A 544 17.19 43.70 -69.61
CA LEU A 544 17.69 44.56 -68.54
C LEU A 544 17.57 46.05 -68.87
N ASN A 545 17.81 46.45 -70.13
CA ASN A 545 17.77 47.85 -70.58
C ASN A 545 16.36 48.43 -70.75
N GLN A 546 15.31 47.69 -70.40
CA GLN A 546 13.95 48.24 -70.43
C GLN A 546 13.79 49.35 -69.38
N PRO A 547 12.99 50.41 -69.60
CA PRO A 547 12.78 51.44 -68.59
C PRO A 547 12.24 50.85 -67.27
N ILE A 548 12.80 51.25 -66.13
CA ILE A 548 12.40 50.85 -64.79
C ILE A 548 11.55 51.95 -64.17
N GLN A 549 10.27 51.66 -63.92
CA GLN A 549 9.37 52.60 -63.26
C GLN A 549 9.63 52.62 -61.75
N VAL A 550 10.38 53.63 -61.28
CA VAL A 550 10.76 53.76 -59.87
C VAL A 550 9.66 54.46 -59.06
N ARG A 551 9.05 55.53 -59.59
CA ARG A 551 7.89 56.26 -58.99
C ARG A 551 6.89 56.61 -60.08
N ARG A 552 5.70 57.14 -59.75
CA ARG A 552 4.67 57.48 -60.76
C ARG A 552 5.17 58.45 -61.84
N ASP A 553 6.13 59.28 -61.50
CA ASP A 553 6.70 60.38 -62.29
C ASP A 553 8.17 60.17 -62.69
N LEU A 554 8.79 59.04 -62.30
CA LEU A 554 10.21 58.77 -62.55
C LEU A 554 10.41 57.37 -63.14
N SER A 555 10.92 57.33 -64.37
CA SER A 555 11.41 56.13 -65.04
C SER A 555 12.90 56.28 -65.32
N LEU A 556 13.69 55.28 -64.93
CA LEU A 556 15.13 55.25 -65.17
C LEU A 556 15.46 54.16 -66.18
N THR A 557 16.39 54.42 -67.08
CA THR A 557 16.99 53.40 -67.94
C THR A 557 18.40 53.16 -67.43
N VAL A 558 18.71 51.92 -67.09
CA VAL A 558 20.03 51.50 -66.63
C VAL A 558 20.64 50.56 -67.67
N SER A 559 21.94 50.66 -67.88
CA SER A 559 22.71 49.69 -68.65
C SER A 559 23.49 48.79 -67.70
N THR A 560 23.88 47.62 -68.20
CA THR A 560 24.70 46.67 -67.46
C THR A 560 25.89 46.22 -68.30
N SER A 561 27.08 46.35 -67.74
CA SER A 561 28.30 45.75 -68.28
C SER A 561 28.27 44.24 -68.00
N ILE A 562 28.36 43.41 -69.04
CA ILE A 562 28.32 41.95 -68.93
C ILE A 562 29.62 41.35 -69.44
N GLY A 563 30.38 40.71 -68.56
CA GLY A 563 31.49 39.83 -68.90
C GLY A 563 31.11 38.37 -68.73
N TYR A 564 31.78 37.47 -69.43
CA TYR A 564 31.55 36.04 -69.24
C TYR A 564 32.85 35.24 -69.34
N TYR A 565 32.83 34.06 -68.73
CA TYR A 565 33.85 33.05 -68.94
C TYR A 565 33.20 31.66 -69.04
N ARG A 566 33.53 30.93 -70.11
CA ARG A 566 33.11 29.54 -70.30
C ARG A 566 34.25 28.61 -69.91
N ALA A 567 34.04 27.83 -68.85
CA ALA A 567 34.93 26.77 -68.43
C ALA A 567 34.59 25.47 -69.17
N THR A 568 35.58 24.94 -69.89
CA THR A 568 35.52 23.62 -70.56
C THR A 568 36.42 22.57 -69.88
N THR A 569 37.19 22.99 -68.87
CA THR A 569 38.03 22.13 -68.03
C THR A 569 37.86 22.53 -66.57
N GLN A 570 38.21 21.65 -65.64
CA GLN A 570 38.11 21.93 -64.22
C GLN A 570 38.95 23.15 -63.82
N LEU A 571 38.31 24.13 -63.18
CA LEU A 571 38.92 25.32 -62.60
C LEU A 571 38.47 25.44 -61.15
N SER A 572 39.27 26.12 -60.32
CA SER A 572 38.78 26.51 -59.00
C SER A 572 37.67 27.54 -59.15
N VAL A 573 36.69 27.55 -58.22
CA VAL A 573 35.60 28.55 -58.21
C VAL A 573 36.14 29.98 -58.24
N ASN A 574 37.25 30.23 -57.52
CA ASN A 574 37.91 31.54 -57.50
C ASN A 574 38.50 31.92 -58.86
N ASP A 575 39.10 30.96 -59.59
CA ASP A 575 39.65 31.23 -60.93
C ASP A 575 38.54 31.51 -61.94
N LEU A 576 37.42 30.78 -61.85
CA LEU A 576 36.24 31.01 -62.70
C LEU A 576 35.67 32.41 -62.49
N LEU A 577 35.45 32.81 -61.24
CA LEU A 577 34.97 34.15 -60.88
C LEU A 577 35.94 35.23 -61.36
N LYS A 578 37.24 35.06 -61.11
CA LYS A 578 38.27 36.03 -61.48
C LYS A 578 38.36 36.26 -62.99
N ARG A 579 38.21 35.21 -63.80
CA ARG A 579 38.24 35.33 -65.27
C ARG A 579 37.00 36.04 -65.82
N ALA A 580 35.82 35.76 -65.26
CA ALA A 580 34.59 36.44 -65.65
C ALA A 580 34.60 37.92 -65.22
N ASP A 581 35.12 38.23 -64.03
CA ASP A 581 35.32 39.59 -63.53
C ASP A 581 36.27 40.40 -64.43
N GLN A 582 37.40 39.80 -64.83
CA GLN A 582 38.32 40.44 -65.77
C GLN A 582 37.64 40.75 -67.11
N ALA A 583 36.85 39.81 -67.66
CA ALA A 583 36.11 40.02 -68.90
C ALA A 583 35.08 41.16 -68.77
N MET A 584 34.39 41.26 -67.63
CA MET A 584 33.44 42.34 -67.37
C MET A 584 34.15 43.69 -67.26
N TYR A 585 35.30 43.75 -66.58
CA TYR A 585 36.11 44.95 -66.45
C TYR A 585 36.62 45.46 -67.82
N GLU A 586 36.98 44.54 -68.72
CA GLU A 586 37.35 44.88 -70.11
C GLU A 586 36.17 45.49 -70.89
N VAL A 587 34.94 44.98 -70.69
CA VAL A 587 33.73 45.56 -71.30
C VAL A 587 33.46 46.96 -70.74
N LYS A 588 33.54 47.13 -69.43
CA LYS A 588 33.29 48.41 -68.74
C LYS A 588 34.28 49.51 -69.18
N ASN A 589 35.54 49.15 -69.42
CA ASN A 589 36.56 50.09 -69.93
C ASN A 589 36.40 50.44 -71.41
N ARG A 590 35.69 49.64 -72.22
CA ARG A 590 35.39 49.97 -73.62
C ARG A 590 34.17 50.87 -73.77
N GLN A 591 33.31 50.93 -72.75
CA GLN A 591 32.08 51.72 -72.73
C GLN A 591 32.23 53.10 -72.06
N ARG A 592 33.29 53.28 -71.26
CA ARG A 592 33.81 54.59 -70.84
C ARG A 592 34.66 55.22 -71.95
#